data_AF-A0A0F9U8B9-F1
#
_entry.id   AF-A0A0F9U8B9-F1
#
_cell.length_a   1.000
_cell.length_b   1.000
_cell.length_c   1.000
_cell.angle_alpha   90.00
_cell.angle_beta   90.00
_cell.angle_gamma   90.00
#
_symmetry.space_group_name_H-M   'P 1'
#
loop_
_entity.id
_entity.type
_entity.pdbx_description
1 polymer ?
#
loop_
_entity_poly.entity_id
_entity_poly.type
_entity_poly.pdbx_seq_one_letter_code
_entity_poly.pdbx_strand_id
1 'polypeptide(L)'
;LEVNLKDLQEFTLIKSKIELYEKLVEASKKQEKDSQKKLDDIIKKVDQLQKEIDRTLKVFKITNITELKKLESDIKENLDSFEEKIEKLKSHKNFIEIELSAEKKTQEYLKKKVDELKAGLEKKGKLKEKIENSTEIRNWMIEQFPILLRDIERQILVSSARDFNTFFKEWFNILVESGNIEVEIRPDDFQPIINVNGYDSPFRDLSGGEKSALSLAYRLGLTKIINERYQDVKTKDLLILDEPTDGFSQQQVNRMQEIFDNLNTAQMIIISHEKTLDSFITDIFMFKKGNHQTNVVKEIV
;
A
#
# COMPACT_ATOMS: atom_id res chain seq x y z
N LEU A 1 11.92 -12.75 23.65
CA LEU A 1 10.91 -12.08 24.52
C LEU A 1 11.51 -11.00 25.42
N GLU A 2 12.81 -11.05 25.74
CA GLU A 2 13.49 -10.01 26.56
C GLU A 2 13.73 -8.67 25.85
N VAL A 3 13.83 -8.64 24.52
CA VAL A 3 14.13 -7.41 23.74
C VAL A 3 12.93 -6.45 23.68
N ASN A 4 11.70 -6.98 23.68
CA ASN A 4 10.46 -6.19 23.59
C ASN A 4 10.04 -5.54 24.92
N LEU A 5 10.50 -6.08 26.06
CA LEU A 5 10.29 -5.49 27.37
C LEU A 5 11.21 -4.30 27.63
N LYS A 6 12.43 -4.31 27.07
CA LYS A 6 13.41 -3.22 27.19
C LYS A 6 12.94 -1.94 26.49
N ASP A 7 12.39 -2.05 25.28
CA ASP A 7 11.93 -0.90 24.50
C ASP A 7 10.62 -0.29 25.07
N LEU A 8 9.76 -1.13 25.65
CA LEU A 8 8.54 -0.67 26.34
C LEU A 8 8.87 -0.02 27.70
N GLN A 9 9.88 -0.55 28.41
CA GLN A 9 10.48 0.08 29.60
C GLN A 9 11.15 1.41 29.25
N GLU A 10 11.85 1.52 28.12
CA GLU A 10 12.43 2.78 27.65
C GLU A 10 11.37 3.83 27.30
N PHE A 11 10.28 3.43 26.62
CA PHE A 11 9.18 4.35 26.29
C PHE A 11 8.45 4.87 27.52
N THR A 12 8.20 4.00 28.51
CA THR A 12 7.62 4.41 29.80
C THR A 12 8.60 5.26 30.63
N LEU A 13 9.91 5.01 30.55
CA LEU A 13 10.95 5.81 31.20
C LEU A 13 11.10 7.20 30.56
N ILE A 14 10.96 7.31 29.24
CA ILE A 14 11.01 8.59 28.51
C ILE A 14 9.74 9.42 28.78
N LYS A 15 8.57 8.78 28.77
CA LYS A 15 7.30 9.44 29.08
C LYS A 15 7.28 9.98 30.51
N SER A 16 7.76 9.19 31.47
CA SER A 16 7.89 9.62 32.88
C SER A 16 8.96 10.70 33.07
N LYS A 17 10.07 10.68 32.31
CA LYS A 17 11.06 11.79 32.29
C LYS A 17 10.48 13.09 31.74
N ILE A 18 9.65 13.04 30.69
CA ILE A 18 8.98 14.23 30.14
C ILE A 18 8.03 14.84 31.19
N GLU A 19 7.21 14.00 31.82
CA GLU A 19 6.29 14.42 32.89
C GLU A 19 7.04 15.01 34.10
N LEU A 20 8.21 14.43 34.44
CA LEU A 20 9.09 14.94 35.48
C LEU A 20 9.68 16.31 35.12
N TYR A 21 10.16 16.49 33.88
CA TYR A 21 10.72 17.77 33.42
C TYR A 21 9.66 18.87 33.27
N GLU A 22 8.44 18.55 32.86
CA GLU A 22 7.33 19.51 32.85
C GLU A 22 6.96 19.96 34.27
N LYS A 23 6.90 19.02 35.22
CA LYS A 23 6.70 19.35 36.65
C LYS A 23 7.84 20.19 37.22
N LEU A 24 9.09 19.95 36.82
CA LEU A 24 10.25 20.74 37.23
C LEU A 24 10.20 22.18 36.68
N VAL A 25 9.80 22.35 35.42
CA VAL A 25 9.62 23.68 34.80
C VAL A 25 8.50 24.47 35.49
N GLU A 26 7.42 23.81 35.88
CA GLU A 26 6.29 24.44 36.56
C GLU A 26 6.63 24.81 38.03
N ALA A 27 7.41 23.96 38.71
CA ALA A 27 7.96 24.25 40.02
C ALA A 27 8.94 25.45 39.98
N SER A 28 9.83 25.51 38.98
CA SER A 28 10.77 26.62 38.78
C SER A 28 10.05 27.95 38.50
N LYS A 29 8.99 27.96 37.67
CA LYS A 29 8.12 29.15 37.46
C LYS A 29 7.44 29.63 38.73
N LYS A 30 6.98 28.70 39.58
CA LYS A 30 6.36 29.04 40.86
C LYS A 30 7.38 29.67 41.81
N GLN A 31 8.60 29.14 41.83
CA GLN A 31 9.71 29.65 42.62
C GLN A 31 10.19 31.04 42.15
N GLU A 32 10.25 31.28 40.83
CA GLU A 32 10.52 32.62 40.26
C GLU A 32 9.48 33.64 40.73
N LYS A 33 8.20 33.28 40.69
CA LYS A 33 7.08 34.15 41.11
C LYS A 33 7.10 34.46 42.60
N ASP A 34 7.46 33.48 43.44
CA ASP A 34 7.59 33.67 44.88
C ASP A 34 8.83 34.50 45.25
N SER A 35 9.95 34.34 44.54
CA SER A 35 11.15 35.17 44.70
C SER A 35 10.89 36.62 44.26
N GLN A 36 10.11 36.84 43.19
CA GLN A 36 9.72 38.19 42.76
C GLN A 36 8.83 38.90 43.79
N LYS A 37 7.87 38.19 44.40
CA LYS A 37 7.04 38.74 45.49
C LYS A 37 7.88 39.14 46.70
N LYS A 38 8.84 38.30 47.10
CA LYS A 38 9.76 38.61 48.21
C LYS A 38 10.57 39.88 47.93
N LEU A 39 11.00 40.08 46.68
CA LEU A 39 11.71 41.29 46.26
C LEU A 39 10.84 42.55 46.41
N ASP A 40 9.58 42.49 45.96
CA ASP A 40 8.63 43.60 46.07
C ASP A 40 8.31 43.99 47.53
N ASP A 41 8.20 43.00 48.42
CA ASP A 41 7.96 43.23 49.84
C ASP A 41 9.16 43.88 50.55
N ILE A 42 10.39 43.50 50.17
CA ILE A 42 11.61 44.14 50.69
C ILE A 42 11.69 45.59 50.21
N ILE A 43 11.37 45.87 48.95
CA ILE A 43 11.35 47.24 48.41
C ILE A 43 10.35 48.13 49.17
N LYS A 44 9.16 47.60 49.48
CA LYS A 44 8.15 48.32 50.29
C LYS A 44 8.63 48.60 51.71
N LYS A 45 9.30 47.63 52.35
CA LYS A 45 9.87 47.81 53.70
C LYS A 45 10.97 48.86 53.72
N VAL A 46 11.82 48.90 52.69
CA VAL A 46 12.86 49.93 52.55
C VAL A 46 12.22 51.32 52.41
N ASP A 47 11.16 51.47 51.59
CA ASP A 47 10.45 52.75 51.44
C ASP A 47 9.74 53.21 52.73
N GLN A 48 9.20 52.27 53.51
CA GLN A 48 8.60 52.56 54.83
C GLN A 48 9.63 53.02 55.84
N LEU A 49 10.76 52.33 55.95
CA LEU A 49 11.86 52.72 56.85
C LEU A 49 12.44 54.07 56.46
N GLN A 50 12.56 54.36 55.16
CA GLN A 50 13.00 55.67 54.67
C GLN A 50 12.06 56.80 55.14
N LYS A 51 10.74 56.58 55.04
CA LYS A 51 9.72 57.54 55.52
C LYS A 51 9.70 57.70 57.04
N GLU A 52 10.01 56.65 57.81
CA GLU A 52 10.13 56.72 59.27
C GLU A 52 11.38 57.50 59.70
N ILE A 53 12.51 57.32 59.01
CA ILE A 53 13.72 58.11 59.21
C ILE A 53 13.43 59.60 58.95
N ASP A 54 12.75 59.94 57.85
CA ASP A 54 12.38 61.32 57.51
C ASP A 54 11.41 61.95 58.54
N ARG A 55 10.49 61.16 59.10
CA ARG A 55 9.57 61.63 60.16
C ARG A 55 10.30 61.88 61.46
N THR A 56 11.22 60.99 61.83
CA THR A 56 12.03 61.10 63.05
C THR A 56 12.93 62.33 63.00
N LEU A 57 13.52 62.64 61.83
CA LEU A 57 14.33 63.84 61.61
C LEU A 57 13.53 65.16 61.71
N LYS A 58 12.21 65.16 61.50
CA LYS A 58 11.36 66.37 61.60
C LYS A 58 10.88 66.71 63.03
N VAL A 59 10.93 65.77 63.97
CA VAL A 59 10.36 65.95 65.34
C VAL A 59 11.35 66.65 66.30
N PHE A 60 12.65 66.67 66.01
CA PHE A 60 13.66 67.25 66.90
C PHE A 60 13.83 68.78 66.76
N LYS A 61 12.88 69.55 67.32
CA LYS A 61 13.13 70.94 67.76
C LYS A 61 13.58 70.97 69.23
N ILE A 62 14.91 70.97 69.37
CA ILE A 62 15.85 71.18 70.49
C ILE A 62 15.29 71.79 71.81
N THR A 63 15.60 71.15 72.96
CA THR A 63 15.56 71.79 74.30
C THR A 63 16.59 71.34 75.38
N ASN A 64 17.59 70.49 75.14
CA ASN A 64 18.72 70.31 76.11
C ASN A 64 19.97 69.62 75.49
N ILE A 65 21.17 70.11 75.83
CA ILE A 65 22.47 69.78 75.17
C ILE A 65 23.04 68.39 75.55
N THR A 66 22.60 67.79 76.67
CA THR A 66 23.09 66.47 77.14
C THR A 66 22.31 65.29 76.56
N GLU A 67 21.02 65.47 76.24
CA GLU A 67 20.21 64.46 75.53
C GLU A 67 20.55 64.41 74.03
N LEU A 68 20.97 65.54 73.45
CA LEU A 68 21.33 65.67 72.04
C LEU A 68 22.54 64.80 71.65
N LYS A 69 23.55 64.67 72.53
CA LYS A 69 24.71 63.78 72.29
C LYS A 69 24.37 62.30 72.39
N LYS A 70 23.45 61.92 73.29
CA LYS A 70 22.94 60.54 73.36
C LYS A 70 22.11 60.20 72.13
N LEU A 71 21.23 61.11 71.74
CA LEU A 71 20.39 60.94 70.56
C LEU A 71 21.20 60.94 69.25
N GLU A 72 22.23 61.79 69.13
CA GLU A 72 23.15 61.79 68.00
C GLU A 72 23.94 60.48 67.91
N SER A 73 24.36 59.93 69.06
CA SER A 73 25.00 58.61 69.16
C SER A 73 24.04 57.50 68.75
N ASP A 74 22.81 57.50 69.28
CA ASP A 74 21.78 56.50 68.97
C ASP A 74 21.35 56.57 67.50
N ILE A 75 21.27 57.78 66.92
CA ILE A 75 20.95 57.96 65.49
C ILE A 75 22.11 57.47 64.62
N LYS A 76 23.37 57.70 65.02
CA LYS A 76 24.56 57.18 64.32
C LYS A 76 24.62 55.65 64.36
N GLU A 77 24.43 55.06 65.54
CA GLU A 77 24.40 53.60 65.71
C GLU A 77 23.27 52.97 64.88
N ASN A 78 22.09 53.60 64.86
CA ASN A 78 20.99 53.14 64.02
C ASN A 78 21.30 53.28 62.53
N LEU A 79 21.90 54.39 62.09
CA LEU A 79 22.33 54.60 60.70
C LEU A 79 23.35 53.55 60.27
N ASP A 80 24.39 53.33 61.06
CA ASP A 80 25.41 52.30 60.80
C ASP A 80 24.75 50.90 60.74
N SER A 81 23.80 50.61 61.64
CA SER A 81 23.05 49.34 61.61
C SER A 81 22.15 49.18 60.38
N PHE A 82 21.59 50.28 59.87
CA PHE A 82 20.74 50.26 58.67
C PHE A 82 21.58 50.18 57.40
N GLU A 83 22.73 50.84 57.34
CA GLU A 83 23.70 50.71 56.24
C GLU A 83 24.19 49.27 56.13
N GLU A 84 24.54 48.63 57.26
CA GLU A 84 24.97 47.23 57.27
C GLU A 84 23.86 46.28 56.80
N LYS A 85 22.59 46.55 57.17
CA LYS A 85 21.43 45.80 56.66
C LYS A 85 21.20 46.01 55.17
N ILE A 86 21.36 47.24 54.67
CA ILE A 86 21.22 47.56 53.24
C ILE A 86 22.30 46.85 52.43
N GLU A 87 23.53 46.79 52.93
CA GLU A 87 24.64 46.11 52.26
C GLU A 87 24.45 44.57 52.23
N LYS A 88 23.96 44.00 53.34
CA LYS A 88 23.52 42.59 53.39
C LYS A 88 22.38 42.32 52.40
N LEU A 89 21.39 43.21 52.29
CA LEU A 89 20.29 43.06 51.32
C LEU A 89 20.75 43.22 49.86
N LYS A 90 21.67 44.14 49.57
CA LYS A 90 22.25 44.32 48.22
C LYS A 90 23.04 43.11 47.77
N SER A 91 23.88 42.55 48.64
CA SER A 91 24.63 41.32 48.33
C SER A 91 23.70 40.13 48.09
N HIS A 92 22.65 39.99 48.90
CA HIS A 92 21.63 38.95 48.71
C HIS A 92 20.84 39.14 47.40
N LYS A 93 20.49 40.38 47.03
CA LYS A 93 19.86 40.69 45.74
C LYS A 93 20.75 40.26 44.57
N ASN A 94 22.03 40.62 44.59
CA ASN A 94 22.96 40.27 43.51
C ASN A 94 23.12 38.75 43.37
N PHE A 95 23.18 38.02 44.48
CA PHE A 95 23.21 36.56 44.46
C PHE A 95 21.98 35.96 43.77
N ILE A 96 20.79 36.45 44.13
CA ILE A 96 19.52 36.02 43.52
C ILE A 96 19.47 36.38 42.02
N GLU A 97 19.96 37.55 41.60
CA GLU A 97 20.02 37.93 40.18
C GLU A 97 20.92 36.98 39.37
N ILE A 98 22.03 36.51 39.94
CA ILE A 98 22.93 35.55 39.30
C ILE A 98 22.23 34.19 39.14
N GLU A 99 21.61 33.67 40.19
CA GLU A 99 20.84 32.42 40.12
C GLU A 99 19.70 32.50 39.10
N LEU A 100 18.97 33.62 39.08
CA LEU A 100 17.87 33.84 38.14
C LEU A 100 18.36 33.85 36.69
N SER A 101 19.54 34.43 36.43
CA SER A 101 20.17 34.42 35.10
C SER A 101 20.61 33.02 34.68
N ALA A 102 21.17 32.23 35.60
CA ALA A 102 21.54 30.85 35.36
C ALA A 102 20.31 29.97 35.05
N GLU A 103 19.25 30.12 35.83
CA GLU A 103 18.00 29.37 35.67
C GLU A 103 17.32 29.70 34.33
N LYS A 104 17.31 30.98 33.92
CA LYS A 104 16.79 31.40 32.60
C LYS A 104 17.54 30.75 31.44
N LYS A 105 18.87 30.65 31.52
CA LYS A 105 19.67 29.96 30.49
C LYS A 105 19.35 28.46 30.44
N THR A 106 19.21 27.83 31.60
CA THR A 106 18.81 26.42 31.70
C THR A 106 17.43 26.20 31.08
N GLN A 107 16.47 27.07 31.35
CA GLN A 107 15.14 27.01 30.78
C GLN A 107 15.16 27.12 29.24
N GLU A 108 15.94 28.05 28.70
CA GLU A 108 16.06 28.22 27.24
C GLU A 108 16.67 26.98 26.58
N TYR A 109 17.71 26.41 27.19
CA TYR A 109 18.34 25.16 26.73
C TYR A 109 17.35 23.98 26.75
N LEU A 110 16.64 23.79 27.87
CA LEU A 110 15.65 22.72 28.01
C LEU A 110 14.51 22.88 26.99
N LYS A 111 14.06 24.11 26.74
CA LYS A 111 13.02 24.39 25.74
C LYS A 111 13.45 23.96 24.33
N LYS A 112 14.67 24.31 23.92
CA LYS A 112 15.24 23.85 22.63
C LYS A 112 15.27 22.33 22.55
N LYS A 113 15.67 21.65 23.63
CA LYS A 113 15.70 20.18 23.67
C LYS A 113 14.32 19.56 23.55
N VAL A 114 13.30 20.15 24.17
CA VAL A 114 11.91 19.71 24.05
C VAL A 114 11.42 19.85 22.60
N ASP A 115 11.72 20.97 21.95
CA ASP A 115 11.28 21.22 20.58
C ASP A 115 11.95 20.25 19.58
N GLU A 116 13.25 19.96 19.76
CA GLU A 116 13.96 18.93 18.99
C GLU A 116 13.32 17.53 19.16
N LEU A 117 13.01 17.14 20.40
CA LEU A 117 12.39 15.86 20.70
C LEU A 117 10.98 15.74 20.11
N LYS A 118 10.19 16.83 20.15
CA LYS A 118 8.85 16.87 19.54
C LYS A 118 8.93 16.69 18.03
N ALA A 119 9.84 17.39 17.35
CA ALA A 119 10.04 17.22 15.91
C ALA A 119 10.50 15.79 15.54
N GLY A 120 11.35 15.18 16.38
CA GLY A 120 11.75 13.78 16.22
C GLY A 120 10.59 12.79 16.38
N LEU A 121 9.71 13.01 17.36
CA LEU A 121 8.51 12.20 17.57
C LEU A 121 7.54 12.28 16.41
N GLU A 122 7.29 13.47 15.87
CA GLU A 122 6.39 13.65 14.72
C GLU A 122 6.88 12.88 13.49
N LYS A 123 8.19 12.95 13.19
CA LYS A 123 8.80 12.19 12.09
C LYS A 123 8.66 10.68 12.30
N LYS A 124 8.93 10.19 13.51
CA LYS A 124 8.79 8.76 13.85
C LYS A 124 7.32 8.31 13.77
N GLY A 125 6.37 9.15 14.16
CA GLY A 125 4.93 8.89 14.01
C GLY A 125 4.54 8.65 12.55
N LYS A 126 4.97 9.55 11.65
CA LYS A 126 4.72 9.41 10.20
C LYS A 126 5.37 8.15 9.61
N LEU A 127 6.56 7.77 10.09
CA LEU A 127 7.21 6.53 9.67
C LEU A 127 6.45 5.29 10.15
N LYS A 128 5.95 5.31 11.39
CA LYS A 128 5.16 4.22 11.95
C LYS A 128 3.88 3.98 11.12
N GLU A 129 3.15 5.04 10.79
CA GLU A 129 1.95 4.97 9.95
C GLU A 129 2.26 4.39 8.56
N LYS A 130 3.37 4.80 7.94
CA LYS A 130 3.83 4.21 6.67
C LYS A 130 4.14 2.73 6.78
N ILE A 131 4.76 2.30 7.89
CA ILE A 131 5.09 0.90 8.13
C ILE A 131 3.83 0.06 8.36
N GLU A 132 2.85 0.60 9.08
CA GLU A 132 1.54 -0.03 9.30
C GLU A 132 0.83 -0.24 7.95
N ASN A 133 0.67 0.82 7.14
CA ASN A 133 0.07 0.74 5.81
C ASN A 133 0.80 -0.25 4.89
N SER A 134 2.14 -0.21 4.88
CA SER A 134 2.95 -1.12 4.06
C SER A 134 2.82 -2.56 4.52
N THR A 135 2.66 -2.79 5.82
CA THR A 135 2.46 -4.12 6.40
C THR A 135 1.08 -4.67 6.06
N GLU A 136 0.04 -3.84 6.10
CA GLU A 136 -1.30 -4.25 5.67
C GLU A 136 -1.31 -4.65 4.19
N ILE A 137 -0.72 -3.83 3.32
CA ILE A 137 -0.61 -4.15 1.89
C ILE A 137 0.17 -5.45 1.69
N ARG A 138 1.31 -5.60 2.37
CA ARG A 138 2.14 -6.81 2.28
C ARG A 138 1.35 -8.05 2.73
N ASN A 139 0.63 -7.97 3.84
CA ASN A 139 -0.15 -9.10 4.34
C ASN A 139 -1.30 -9.43 3.38
N TRP A 140 -2.00 -8.43 2.84
CA TRP A 140 -3.01 -8.66 1.81
C TRP A 140 -2.42 -9.33 0.55
N MET A 141 -1.27 -8.85 0.08
CA MET A 141 -0.57 -9.40 -1.09
C MET A 141 -0.09 -10.85 -0.89
N ILE A 142 0.31 -11.22 0.32
CA ILE A 142 0.85 -12.57 0.61
C ILE A 142 -0.26 -13.56 0.96
N GLU A 143 -1.28 -13.12 1.72
CA GLU A 143 -2.27 -14.03 2.30
C GLU A 143 -3.58 -14.06 1.51
N GLN A 144 -4.07 -12.90 1.07
CA GLN A 144 -5.41 -12.77 0.48
C GLN A 144 -5.36 -12.81 -1.05
N PHE A 145 -4.40 -12.11 -1.65
CA PHE A 145 -4.28 -12.01 -3.10
C PHE A 145 -4.11 -13.37 -3.80
N PRO A 146 -3.28 -14.32 -3.33
CA PRO A 146 -3.14 -15.61 -3.99
C PRO A 146 -4.43 -16.46 -3.93
N ILE A 147 -5.21 -16.34 -2.86
CA ILE A 147 -6.50 -17.02 -2.72
C ILE A 147 -7.47 -16.45 -3.75
N LEU A 148 -7.60 -15.12 -3.81
CA LEU A 148 -8.44 -14.43 -4.79
C LEU A 148 -8.03 -14.77 -6.22
N LEU A 149 -6.72 -14.76 -6.52
CA LEU A 149 -6.20 -15.09 -7.83
C LEU A 149 -6.57 -16.52 -8.23
N ARG A 150 -6.36 -17.50 -7.33
CA ARG A 150 -6.75 -18.90 -7.57
C ARG A 150 -8.25 -19.04 -7.82
N ASP A 151 -9.08 -18.31 -7.09
CA ASP A 151 -10.54 -18.37 -7.25
C ASP A 151 -10.98 -17.78 -8.61
N ILE A 152 -10.36 -16.65 -9.01
CA ILE A 152 -10.56 -16.04 -10.33
C ILE A 152 -10.10 -16.99 -11.43
N GLU A 153 -8.89 -17.54 -11.34
CA GLU A 153 -8.35 -18.50 -12.31
C GLU A 153 -9.27 -19.70 -12.48
N ARG A 154 -9.72 -20.31 -11.36
CA ARG A 154 -10.66 -21.42 -11.41
C ARG A 154 -11.97 -21.05 -12.09
N GLN A 155 -12.52 -19.88 -11.80
CA GLN A 155 -13.77 -19.42 -12.42
C GLN A 155 -13.60 -19.18 -13.93
N ILE A 156 -12.48 -18.58 -14.34
CA ILE A 156 -12.16 -18.35 -15.75
C ILE A 156 -11.99 -19.68 -16.47
N LEU A 157 -11.24 -20.63 -15.91
CA LEU A 157 -11.03 -21.96 -16.48
C LEU A 157 -12.36 -22.71 -16.65
N VAL A 158 -13.17 -22.80 -15.59
CA VAL A 158 -14.47 -23.50 -15.63
C VAL A 158 -15.41 -22.85 -16.66
N SER A 159 -15.47 -21.52 -16.71
CA SER A 159 -16.33 -20.84 -17.68
C SER A 159 -15.83 -21.02 -19.12
N SER A 160 -14.52 -20.98 -19.36
CA SER A 160 -13.93 -21.20 -20.68
C SER A 160 -14.09 -22.65 -21.14
N ALA A 161 -13.91 -23.62 -20.24
CA ALA A 161 -14.11 -25.03 -20.53
C ALA A 161 -15.58 -25.36 -20.80
N ARG A 162 -16.52 -24.70 -20.11
CA ARG A 162 -17.96 -24.84 -20.38
C ARG A 162 -18.30 -24.39 -21.81
N ASP A 163 -17.87 -23.19 -22.20
CA ASP A 163 -18.15 -22.66 -23.54
C ASP A 163 -17.44 -23.51 -24.60
N PHE A 164 -16.19 -23.91 -24.34
CA PHE A 164 -15.44 -24.79 -25.22
C PHE A 164 -16.15 -26.14 -25.41
N ASN A 165 -16.65 -26.75 -24.33
CA ASN A 165 -17.40 -27.99 -24.37
C ASN A 165 -18.65 -27.86 -25.26
N THR A 166 -19.34 -26.71 -25.22
CA THR A 166 -20.49 -26.44 -26.08
C THR A 166 -20.09 -26.46 -27.56
N PHE A 167 -19.09 -25.67 -27.97
CA PHE A 167 -18.63 -25.64 -29.36
C PHE A 167 -18.06 -26.99 -29.82
N PHE A 168 -17.30 -27.65 -28.95
CA PHE A 168 -16.70 -28.95 -29.24
C PHE A 168 -17.76 -30.02 -29.50
N LYS A 169 -18.78 -30.12 -28.63
CA LYS A 169 -19.91 -31.05 -28.79
C LYS A 169 -20.69 -30.76 -30.07
N GLU A 170 -21.02 -29.49 -30.29
CA GLU A 170 -21.79 -29.05 -31.46
C GLU A 170 -21.08 -29.44 -32.76
N TRP A 171 -19.80 -29.09 -32.90
CA TRP A 171 -19.03 -29.33 -34.12
C TRP A 171 -18.68 -30.79 -34.33
N PHE A 172 -18.42 -31.54 -33.26
CA PHE A 172 -18.27 -32.99 -33.37
C PHE A 172 -19.56 -33.65 -33.87
N ASN A 173 -20.72 -33.28 -33.33
CA ASN A 173 -22.01 -33.84 -33.73
C ASN A 173 -22.39 -33.49 -35.18
N ILE A 174 -21.94 -32.35 -35.70
CA ILE A 174 -22.09 -32.02 -37.14
C ILE A 174 -21.22 -32.98 -37.98
N LEU A 175 -19.96 -33.23 -37.58
CA LEU A 175 -19.04 -34.09 -38.33
C LEU A 175 -19.35 -35.59 -38.21
N VAL A 176 -19.92 -36.03 -37.10
CA VAL A 176 -20.15 -37.44 -36.76
C VAL A 176 -21.61 -37.61 -36.37
N GLU A 177 -22.40 -38.16 -37.30
CA GLU A 177 -23.85 -38.38 -37.10
C GLU A 177 -24.17 -39.61 -36.23
N SER A 178 -23.17 -40.43 -35.95
CA SER A 178 -23.36 -41.65 -35.20
C SER A 178 -23.55 -41.28 -33.73
N GLY A 179 -24.81 -41.19 -33.31
CA GLY A 179 -25.22 -40.90 -31.92
C GLY A 179 -24.82 -41.96 -30.89
N ASN A 180 -23.91 -42.87 -31.27
CA ASN A 180 -23.23 -43.80 -30.37
C ASN A 180 -21.95 -43.21 -29.77
N ILE A 181 -21.45 -42.07 -30.26
CA ILE A 181 -20.25 -41.42 -29.73
C ILE A 181 -20.64 -40.08 -29.12
N GLU A 182 -20.43 -39.95 -27.82
CA GLU A 182 -20.56 -38.69 -27.09
C GLU A 182 -19.17 -38.18 -26.71
N VAL A 183 -18.97 -36.87 -26.81
CA VAL A 183 -17.70 -36.23 -26.49
C VAL A 183 -17.94 -35.13 -25.49
N GLU A 184 -16.99 -34.93 -24.56
CA GLU A 184 -17.07 -33.87 -23.57
C GLU A 184 -15.69 -33.35 -23.23
N ILE A 185 -15.59 -32.07 -22.87
CA ILE A 185 -14.37 -31.51 -22.32
C ILE A 185 -14.42 -31.50 -20.79
N ARG A 186 -13.37 -32.02 -20.17
CA ARG A 186 -13.17 -31.94 -18.74
C ARG A 186 -12.90 -30.48 -18.29
N PRO A 187 -13.63 -29.94 -17.30
CA PRO A 187 -13.54 -28.52 -16.94
C PRO A 187 -12.22 -28.01 -16.35
N ASP A 188 -11.39 -28.89 -15.80
CA ASP A 188 -10.16 -28.59 -15.07
C ASP A 188 -8.90 -28.60 -15.97
N ASP A 189 -8.84 -29.47 -16.98
CA ASP A 189 -7.63 -29.68 -17.80
C ASP A 189 -7.87 -29.69 -19.32
N PHE A 190 -9.10 -29.40 -19.75
CA PHE A 190 -9.51 -29.37 -21.16
C PHE A 190 -9.36 -30.72 -21.89
N GLN A 191 -9.17 -31.84 -21.18
CA GLN A 191 -9.06 -33.13 -21.83
C GLN A 191 -10.39 -33.58 -22.45
N PRO A 192 -10.38 -34.06 -23.71
CA PRO A 192 -11.57 -34.66 -24.31
C PRO A 192 -11.82 -36.04 -23.69
N ILE A 193 -13.02 -36.21 -23.17
CA ILE A 193 -13.61 -37.46 -22.73
C ILE A 193 -14.46 -37.98 -23.89
N ILE A 194 -14.27 -39.25 -24.24
CA ILE A 194 -14.95 -39.90 -25.36
C ILE A 194 -15.72 -41.08 -24.78
N ASN A 195 -17.01 -41.12 -25.05
CA ASN A 195 -17.89 -42.19 -24.62
C ASN A 195 -18.52 -42.86 -25.84
N VAL A 196 -18.33 -44.17 -25.97
CA VAL A 196 -18.85 -44.97 -27.08
C VAL A 196 -19.87 -45.96 -26.52
N ASN A 197 -21.12 -45.86 -26.94
CA ASN A 197 -22.25 -46.67 -26.47
C ASN A 197 -22.42 -46.68 -24.93
N GLY A 198 -22.13 -45.58 -24.25
CA GLY A 198 -22.21 -45.49 -22.78
C GLY A 198 -20.91 -45.83 -22.05
N TYR A 199 -19.84 -46.23 -22.75
CA TYR A 199 -18.56 -46.62 -22.13
C TYR A 199 -17.42 -45.68 -22.49
N ASP A 200 -16.59 -45.33 -21.51
CA ASP A 200 -15.37 -44.57 -21.73
C ASP A 200 -14.44 -45.32 -22.70
N SER A 201 -14.06 -44.64 -23.79
CA SER A 201 -13.24 -45.19 -24.84
C SER A 201 -12.00 -44.34 -25.06
N PRO A 202 -10.81 -44.93 -25.20
CA PRO A 202 -9.62 -44.17 -25.52
C PRO A 202 -9.66 -43.69 -26.98
N PHE A 203 -9.05 -42.53 -27.24
CA PHE A 203 -8.91 -41.95 -28.59
C PHE A 203 -8.39 -42.94 -29.65
N ARG A 204 -7.57 -43.91 -29.25
CA ARG A 204 -6.96 -44.91 -30.15
C ARG A 204 -7.98 -45.86 -30.77
N ASP A 205 -9.12 -46.08 -30.13
CA ASP A 205 -10.11 -47.07 -30.55
C ASP A 205 -11.11 -46.50 -31.57
N LEU A 206 -11.11 -45.17 -31.76
CA LEU A 206 -11.92 -44.48 -32.76
C LEU A 206 -11.49 -44.82 -34.21
N SER A 207 -12.44 -44.76 -35.14
CA SER A 207 -12.17 -44.89 -36.57
C SER A 207 -11.32 -43.71 -37.08
N GLY A 208 -10.74 -43.83 -38.28
CA GLY A 208 -9.91 -42.77 -38.86
C GLY A 208 -10.66 -41.43 -38.99
N GLY A 209 -11.89 -41.48 -39.54
CA GLY A 209 -12.74 -40.30 -39.68
C GLY A 209 -13.23 -39.73 -38.35
N GLU A 210 -13.50 -40.57 -37.34
CA GLU A 210 -13.84 -40.11 -35.98
C GLU A 210 -12.65 -39.40 -35.32
N LYS A 211 -11.43 -39.92 -35.49
CA LYS A 211 -10.22 -39.29 -34.98
C LYS A 211 -9.96 -37.93 -35.64
N SER A 212 -10.12 -37.84 -36.95
CA SER A 212 -10.01 -36.57 -37.69
C SER A 212 -11.11 -35.59 -37.25
N ALA A 213 -12.36 -36.06 -37.11
CA ALA A 213 -13.48 -35.25 -36.64
C ALA A 213 -13.26 -34.68 -35.24
N LEU A 214 -12.85 -35.53 -34.30
CA LEU A 214 -12.56 -35.12 -32.92
C LEU A 214 -11.43 -34.09 -32.89
N SER A 215 -10.35 -34.33 -33.63
CA SER A 215 -9.20 -33.44 -33.69
C SER A 215 -9.56 -32.09 -34.28
N LEU A 216 -10.38 -32.07 -35.34
CA LEU A 216 -10.84 -30.86 -35.99
C LEU A 216 -11.79 -30.07 -35.06
N ALA A 217 -12.84 -30.72 -34.53
CA ALA A 217 -13.77 -30.09 -33.60
C ALA A 217 -13.06 -29.48 -32.39
N TYR A 218 -12.07 -30.19 -31.83
CA TYR A 218 -11.25 -29.68 -30.71
C TYR A 218 -10.48 -28.41 -31.10
N ARG A 219 -9.77 -28.44 -32.24
CA ARG A 219 -8.97 -27.30 -32.72
C ARG A 219 -9.85 -26.09 -33.00
N LEU A 220 -10.94 -26.30 -33.72
CA LEU A 220 -11.88 -25.24 -34.03
C LEU A 220 -12.44 -24.67 -32.74
N GLY A 221 -12.91 -25.52 -31.81
CA GLY A 221 -13.53 -25.11 -30.55
C GLY A 221 -12.61 -24.21 -29.73
N LEU A 222 -11.32 -24.57 -29.69
CA LEU A 222 -10.29 -23.77 -29.04
C LEU A 222 -10.09 -22.42 -29.75
N THR A 223 -10.01 -22.41 -31.09
CA THR A 223 -9.89 -21.17 -31.88
C THR A 223 -11.05 -20.22 -31.60
N LYS A 224 -12.28 -20.73 -31.51
CA LYS A 224 -13.48 -19.92 -31.20
C LYS A 224 -13.37 -19.25 -29.85
N ILE A 225 -12.99 -20.01 -28.82
CA ILE A 225 -12.81 -19.48 -27.47
C ILE A 225 -11.71 -18.42 -27.41
N ILE A 226 -10.60 -18.64 -28.13
CA ILE A 226 -9.52 -17.66 -28.23
C ILE A 226 -10.03 -16.36 -28.87
N ASN A 227 -10.76 -16.45 -29.98
CA ASN A 227 -11.28 -15.29 -30.69
C ASN A 227 -12.36 -14.54 -29.89
N GLU A 228 -13.24 -15.24 -29.19
CA GLU A 228 -14.33 -14.62 -28.42
C GLU A 228 -13.85 -13.99 -27.11
N ARG A 229 -12.92 -14.62 -26.39
CA ARG A 229 -12.52 -14.18 -25.04
C ARG A 229 -11.23 -13.38 -24.99
N TYR A 230 -10.34 -13.51 -25.97
CA TYR A 230 -8.99 -12.90 -25.93
C TYR A 230 -8.77 -11.96 -27.11
N GLN A 231 -9.39 -10.79 -27.04
CA GLN A 231 -9.38 -9.80 -28.12
C GLN A 231 -8.01 -9.17 -28.42
N ASP A 232 -7.05 -9.28 -27.50
CA ASP A 232 -5.71 -8.70 -27.67
C ASP A 232 -4.73 -9.59 -28.46
N VAL A 233 -5.14 -10.82 -28.78
CA VAL A 233 -4.33 -11.74 -29.58
C VAL A 233 -4.28 -11.24 -31.02
N LYS A 234 -3.10 -10.87 -31.51
CA LYS A 234 -2.90 -10.32 -32.86
C LYS A 234 -3.31 -11.27 -33.99
N THR A 235 -3.20 -12.57 -33.73
CA THR A 235 -3.56 -13.64 -34.68
C THR A 235 -4.98 -14.14 -34.48
N LYS A 236 -5.81 -13.44 -33.67
CA LYS A 236 -7.24 -13.73 -33.63
C LYS A 236 -7.81 -13.61 -35.04
N ASP A 237 -8.83 -14.41 -35.32
CA ASP A 237 -9.52 -14.40 -36.62
C ASP A 237 -8.68 -14.85 -37.83
N LEU A 238 -7.53 -15.51 -37.61
CA LEU A 238 -6.77 -16.24 -38.64
C LEU A 238 -6.81 -17.76 -38.35
N LEU A 239 -7.31 -18.54 -39.30
CA LEU A 239 -7.29 -20.01 -39.26
C LEU A 239 -6.53 -20.56 -40.47
N ILE A 240 -5.58 -21.46 -40.23
CA ILE A 240 -4.85 -22.17 -41.28
C ILE A 240 -5.07 -23.66 -41.09
N LEU A 241 -5.57 -24.34 -42.12
CA LEU A 241 -5.86 -25.76 -42.14
C LEU A 241 -5.03 -26.43 -43.24
N ASP A 242 -4.23 -27.42 -42.85
CA ASP A 242 -3.43 -28.23 -43.78
C ASP A 242 -4.08 -29.62 -43.90
N GLU A 243 -4.57 -29.93 -45.10
CA GLU A 243 -5.32 -31.13 -45.46
C GLU A 243 -6.42 -31.50 -44.44
N PRO A 244 -7.36 -30.58 -44.11
CA PRO A 244 -8.37 -30.85 -43.10
C PRO A 244 -9.36 -31.94 -43.49
N THR A 245 -9.40 -32.32 -44.77
CA THR A 245 -10.30 -33.35 -45.31
C THR A 245 -9.73 -34.78 -45.18
N ASP A 246 -8.47 -34.95 -44.75
CA ASP A 246 -7.86 -36.27 -44.67
C ASP A 246 -8.55 -37.16 -43.61
N GLY A 247 -8.82 -38.40 -44.00
CA GLY A 247 -9.57 -39.37 -43.20
C GLY A 247 -11.08 -39.15 -43.13
N PHE A 248 -11.62 -38.08 -43.72
CA PHE A 248 -13.07 -37.83 -43.77
C PHE A 248 -13.72 -38.51 -44.98
N SER A 249 -14.97 -38.95 -44.82
CA SER A 249 -15.83 -39.31 -45.95
C SER A 249 -16.38 -38.06 -46.65
N GLN A 250 -16.82 -38.21 -47.90
CA GLN A 250 -17.38 -37.09 -48.68
C GLN A 250 -18.55 -36.39 -47.96
N GLN A 251 -19.38 -37.13 -47.23
CA GLN A 251 -20.48 -36.56 -46.44
C GLN A 251 -19.96 -35.66 -45.33
N GLN A 252 -18.89 -36.07 -44.64
CA GLN A 252 -18.29 -35.28 -43.57
C GLN A 252 -17.58 -34.03 -44.10
N VAL A 253 -16.92 -34.12 -45.25
CA VAL A 253 -16.33 -32.95 -45.92
C VAL A 253 -17.40 -31.92 -46.29
N ASN A 254 -18.57 -32.36 -46.77
CA ASN A 254 -19.68 -31.44 -47.05
C ASN A 254 -20.19 -30.74 -45.78
N ARG A 255 -20.28 -31.45 -44.65
CA ARG A 255 -20.71 -30.87 -43.37
C ARG A 255 -19.66 -29.96 -42.74
N MET A 256 -18.39 -30.15 -43.07
CA MET A 256 -17.31 -29.27 -42.64
C MET A 256 -17.56 -27.82 -43.10
N GLN A 257 -18.18 -27.63 -44.26
CA GLN A 257 -18.55 -26.29 -44.77
C GLN A 257 -19.52 -25.57 -43.83
N GLU A 258 -20.51 -26.29 -43.28
CA GLU A 258 -21.46 -25.74 -42.30
C GLU A 258 -20.76 -25.23 -41.03
N ILE A 259 -19.69 -25.92 -40.60
CA ILE A 259 -18.89 -25.49 -39.44
C ILE A 259 -18.08 -24.23 -39.79
N PHE A 260 -17.50 -24.19 -40.99
CA PHE A 260 -16.73 -23.04 -41.46
C PHE A 260 -17.58 -21.76 -41.55
N ASP A 261 -18.85 -21.87 -41.97
CA ASP A 261 -19.81 -20.76 -41.93
C ASP A 261 -20.03 -20.23 -40.50
N ASN A 262 -20.15 -21.12 -39.51
CA ASN A 262 -20.42 -20.76 -38.12
C ASN A 262 -19.20 -20.24 -37.34
N LEU A 263 -17.98 -20.49 -37.83
CA LEU A 263 -16.75 -20.02 -37.19
C LEU A 263 -16.61 -18.49 -37.19
N ASN A 264 -17.11 -17.82 -38.23
CA ASN A 264 -17.03 -16.37 -38.42
C ASN A 264 -15.59 -15.81 -38.28
N THR A 265 -14.61 -16.55 -38.81
CA THR A 265 -13.20 -16.18 -38.83
C THR A 265 -12.94 -15.23 -39.99
N ALA A 266 -12.25 -14.11 -39.76
CA ALA A 266 -11.98 -13.10 -40.79
C ALA A 266 -11.12 -13.62 -41.96
N GLN A 267 -10.15 -14.48 -41.68
CA GLN A 267 -9.30 -15.11 -42.69
C GLN A 267 -9.13 -16.60 -42.43
N MET A 268 -9.53 -17.42 -43.40
CA MET A 268 -9.29 -18.87 -43.41
C MET A 268 -8.42 -19.23 -44.61
N ILE A 269 -7.35 -19.97 -44.37
CA ILE A 269 -6.47 -20.53 -45.42
C ILE A 269 -6.58 -22.05 -45.32
N ILE A 270 -7.06 -22.67 -46.39
CA ILE A 270 -7.19 -24.13 -46.49
C ILE A 270 -6.23 -24.63 -47.55
N ILE A 271 -5.39 -25.60 -47.19
CA ILE A 271 -4.56 -26.36 -48.10
C ILE A 271 -5.24 -27.71 -48.26
N SER A 272 -5.69 -28.04 -49.47
CA SER A 272 -6.31 -29.32 -49.74
C SER A 272 -6.08 -29.78 -51.18
N HIS A 273 -6.07 -31.09 -51.38
CA HIS A 273 -6.18 -31.72 -52.69
C HIS A 273 -7.63 -31.99 -53.12
N GLU A 274 -8.60 -31.80 -52.21
CA GLU A 274 -10.03 -32.02 -52.44
C GLU A 274 -10.71 -30.77 -53.00
N LYS A 275 -11.36 -30.90 -54.17
CA LYS A 275 -12.11 -29.81 -54.82
C LYS A 275 -13.51 -29.58 -54.25
N THR A 276 -13.93 -30.41 -53.31
CA THR A 276 -15.30 -30.39 -52.78
C THR A 276 -15.57 -29.17 -51.90
N LEU A 277 -14.51 -28.51 -51.41
CA LEU A 277 -14.59 -27.24 -50.69
C LEU A 277 -14.59 -26.00 -51.61
N ASP A 278 -14.37 -26.16 -52.92
CA ASP A 278 -14.24 -25.03 -53.87
C ASP A 278 -15.47 -24.09 -53.83
N SER A 279 -16.68 -24.64 -53.59
CA SER A 279 -17.92 -23.85 -53.49
C SER A 279 -17.99 -22.91 -52.30
N PHE A 280 -17.21 -23.14 -51.25
CA PHE A 280 -17.12 -22.30 -50.06
C PHE A 280 -16.01 -21.24 -50.17
N ILE A 281 -15.02 -21.46 -51.04
CA ILE A 281 -13.79 -20.67 -51.08
C ILE A 281 -13.95 -19.44 -51.97
N THR A 282 -13.55 -18.27 -51.46
CA THR A 282 -13.57 -17.00 -52.20
C THR A 282 -12.46 -16.90 -53.25
N ASP A 283 -11.25 -17.36 -52.91
CA ASP A 283 -10.07 -17.27 -53.76
C ASP A 283 -9.33 -18.62 -53.81
N ILE A 284 -9.19 -19.20 -55.00
CA ILE A 284 -8.53 -20.50 -55.18
C ILE A 284 -7.15 -20.29 -55.82
N PHE A 285 -6.11 -20.85 -55.19
CA PHE A 285 -4.73 -20.83 -55.70
C PHE A 285 -4.27 -22.25 -56.00
N MET A 286 -4.11 -22.57 -57.28
CA MET A 286 -3.70 -23.89 -57.75
C MET A 286 -2.17 -23.97 -57.89
N PHE A 287 -1.57 -24.94 -57.20
CA PHE A 287 -0.14 -25.23 -57.29
C PHE A 287 0.10 -26.34 -58.33
N LYS A 288 0.91 -26.07 -59.36
CA LYS A 288 1.26 -27.02 -60.41
C LYS A 288 2.77 -27.24 -60.46
N LYS A 289 3.20 -28.50 -60.43
CA LYS A 289 4.61 -28.87 -60.56
C LYS A 289 4.94 -29.22 -62.01
N GLY A 290 5.91 -28.54 -62.60
CA GLY A 290 6.39 -28.81 -63.96
C GLY A 290 7.87 -28.45 -64.09
N ASN A 291 8.65 -29.27 -64.80
CA ASN A 291 10.10 -29.06 -64.98
C ASN A 291 10.87 -28.77 -63.68
N HIS A 292 10.57 -29.52 -62.60
CA HIS A 292 11.14 -29.32 -61.25
C HIS A 292 10.88 -27.95 -60.60
N GLN A 293 9.94 -27.15 -61.13
CA GLN A 293 9.49 -25.89 -60.55
C GLN A 293 8.01 -25.98 -60.16
N THR A 294 7.63 -25.28 -59.09
CA THR A 294 6.23 -25.14 -58.67
C THR A 294 5.73 -23.77 -59.12
N ASN A 295 4.70 -23.76 -59.96
CA ASN A 295 4.02 -22.56 -60.40
C ASN A 295 2.68 -22.43 -59.68
N VAL A 296 2.32 -21.22 -59.29
CA VAL A 296 1.03 -20.91 -58.64
C VAL A 296 0.16 -20.15 -59.62
N VAL A 297 -1.07 -20.59 -59.81
CA VAL A 297 -2.06 -19.93 -60.67
C VAL A 297 -3.30 -19.64 -59.83
N LYS A 298 -3.74 -18.39 -59.80
CA LYS A 298 -5.03 -18.02 -59.20
C LYS A 298 -6.15 -18.40 -60.17
N GLU A 299 -7.10 -19.20 -59.70
CA GLU A 299 -8.32 -19.52 -60.46
C GLU A 299 -9.30 -18.35 -60.32
N ILE A 300 -9.91 -17.96 -61.44
CA ILE A 300 -10.97 -16.94 -61.45
C ILE A 300 -12.27 -17.71 -61.36
N VAL A 301 -12.88 -17.69 -60.17
CA VAL A 301 -14.18 -18.33 -59.88
C VAL A 301 -15.30 -17.45 -60.42
#